data_AF-A0A840X3C9-F1
#
_entry.id   AF-A0A840X3C9-F1
#
_cell.length_a   1.000
_cell.length_b   1.000
_cell.length_c   1.000
_cell.angle_alpha   90.00
_cell.angle_beta   90.00
_cell.angle_gamma   90.00
#
_symmetry.space_group_name_H-M   'P 1'
#
loop_
_entity.id
_entity.type
_entity.pdbx_description
1 polymer ?
#
loop_
_entity_poly.entity_id
_entity_poly.type
_entity_poly.pdbx_seq_one_letter_code
_entity_poly.pdbx_strand_id
1 'polypeptide(L)'
;MTPRRIPLALAGVMLMAMATPGHARQAISVSLVECGAIFDELAQVAHRRGRDLADVWLAEDTAERFRAFAVTEARREGIRDVQAHIDDTIPVMAQKWTGRFASVLLLTENKDWIDYCGALGKDRGVLPLTN
;
A
#
# COMPACT_ATOMS: atom_id res chain seq x y z
N MET A 1 4.15 68.58 -15.46
CA MET A 1 4.15 67.51 -14.44
C MET A 1 3.05 66.54 -14.79
N THR A 2 3.38 65.38 -15.37
CA THR A 2 2.43 64.36 -15.84
C THR A 2 2.58 63.10 -14.97
N PRO A 3 1.50 62.57 -14.36
CA PRO A 3 1.59 61.39 -13.52
C PRO A 3 1.77 60.13 -14.37
N ARG A 4 2.81 59.37 -14.07
CA ARG A 4 3.16 58.10 -14.71
C ARG A 4 2.29 56.99 -14.09
N ARG A 5 1.43 56.36 -14.90
CA ARG A 5 0.59 55.22 -14.50
C ARG A 5 1.46 53.96 -14.40
N ILE A 6 1.41 53.27 -13.26
CA ILE A 6 2.07 51.97 -13.05
C ILE A 6 1.11 50.88 -13.57
N PRO A 7 1.49 50.04 -14.54
CA PRO A 7 0.64 48.95 -15.00
C PRO A 7 0.63 47.81 -13.97
N LEU A 8 -0.57 47.50 -13.50
CA LEU A 8 -0.90 46.30 -12.73
C LEU A 8 -0.81 45.10 -13.69
N ALA A 9 0.35 44.43 -13.74
CA ALA A 9 0.54 43.28 -14.62
C ALA A 9 1.17 42.12 -13.84
N LEU A 10 0.47 40.99 -13.88
CA LEU A 10 0.96 39.62 -13.69
C LEU A 10 1.64 39.30 -12.35
N ALA A 11 0.84 38.84 -11.39
CA ALA A 11 1.22 37.76 -10.49
C ALA A 11 0.12 36.70 -10.68
N GLY A 12 0.34 35.50 -11.22
CA GLY A 12 1.50 34.64 -11.13
C GLY A 12 0.89 33.25 -10.98
N VAL A 13 0.56 32.63 -12.10
CA VAL A 13 0.13 31.23 -12.17
C VAL A 13 1.32 30.38 -11.76
N MET A 14 1.35 29.85 -10.54
CA MET A 14 2.15 28.67 -10.20
C MET A 14 1.89 28.21 -8.77
N LEU A 15 1.37 26.99 -8.65
CA LEU A 15 1.70 25.94 -7.68
C LEU A 15 0.48 25.03 -7.48
N MET A 16 0.01 24.39 -8.56
CA MET A 16 -0.59 23.06 -8.39
C MET A 16 0.57 22.08 -8.19
N ALA A 17 1.12 22.11 -6.97
CA ALA A 17 2.06 21.12 -6.50
C ALA A 17 1.31 19.78 -6.49
N MET A 18 1.69 18.95 -7.45
CA MET A 18 1.43 17.53 -7.59
C MET A 18 1.19 16.87 -6.22
N ALA A 19 -0.07 16.58 -5.91
CA ALA A 19 -0.42 15.62 -4.88
C ALA A 19 -0.08 14.23 -5.43
N THR A 20 1.20 13.86 -5.40
CA THR A 20 1.58 12.45 -5.56
C THR A 20 1.12 11.71 -4.30
N PRO A 21 0.37 10.60 -4.44
CA PRO A 21 -0.13 9.87 -3.29
C PRO A 21 1.06 9.40 -2.44
N GLY A 22 0.97 9.57 -1.12
CA GLY A 22 2.05 9.48 -0.12
C GLY A 22 2.80 8.13 0.01
N HIS A 23 2.71 7.26 -0.98
CA HIS A 23 3.42 5.97 -1.07
C HIS A 23 4.90 6.13 -1.46
N ALA A 24 5.32 7.29 -1.97
CA ALA A 24 6.66 7.51 -2.53
C ALA A 24 7.81 7.56 -1.51
N ARG A 25 7.57 7.32 -0.22
CA ARG A 25 8.60 7.35 0.84
C ARG A 25 8.75 6.07 1.64
N GLN A 26 7.83 5.11 1.50
CA GLN A 26 7.89 3.85 2.23
C GLN A 26 8.86 2.89 1.52
N ALA A 27 9.66 2.16 2.30
CA ALA A 27 10.46 1.06 1.78
C ALA A 27 9.53 0.01 1.15
N ILE A 28 9.92 -0.57 0.01
CA ILE A 28 9.11 -1.56 -0.68
C ILE A 28 8.96 -2.83 0.15
N SER A 29 9.97 -3.22 0.94
CA SER A 29 9.82 -4.32 1.91
C SER A 29 8.66 -4.09 2.89
N VAL A 30 8.52 -2.88 3.42
CA VAL A 30 7.40 -2.50 4.30
C VAL A 30 6.07 -2.53 3.55
N SER A 31 6.03 -2.03 2.31
CA SER A 31 4.85 -2.13 1.46
C SER A 31 4.42 -3.57 1.18
N LEU A 32 5.37 -4.48 1.00
CA LEU A 32 5.09 -5.91 0.83
C LEU A 32 4.53 -6.53 2.12
N VAL A 33 5.10 -6.19 3.30
CA VAL A 33 4.52 -6.62 4.59
C VAL A 33 3.09 -6.10 4.75
N GLU A 34 2.85 -4.84 4.40
CA GLU A 34 1.53 -4.22 4.45
C GLU A 34 0.52 -4.91 3.52
N CYS A 35 0.91 -5.23 2.28
CA CYS A 35 0.09 -6.04 1.39
C CYS A 35 -0.23 -7.41 1.98
N GLY A 36 0.73 -8.05 2.65
CA GLY A 36 0.48 -9.28 3.42
C GLY A 36 -0.63 -9.10 4.45
N ALA A 37 -0.53 -8.06 5.28
CA ALA A 37 -1.55 -7.77 6.30
C ALA A 37 -2.94 -7.45 5.71
N ILE A 38 -2.99 -6.77 4.56
CA ILE A 38 -4.25 -6.51 3.84
C ILE A 38 -4.91 -7.82 3.41
N PHE A 39 -4.15 -8.73 2.80
CA PHE A 39 -4.68 -10.02 2.34
C PHE A 39 -5.09 -10.94 3.50
N ASP A 40 -4.38 -10.91 4.63
CA ASP A 40 -4.83 -11.60 5.84
C ASP A 40 -6.16 -11.05 6.37
N GLU A 41 -6.34 -9.73 6.44
CA GLU A 41 -7.62 -9.15 6.85
C GLU A 41 -8.73 -9.50 5.84
N LEU A 42 -8.43 -9.51 4.54
CA LEU A 42 -9.38 -9.96 3.52
C LEU A 42 -9.78 -11.43 3.72
N ALA A 43 -8.84 -12.32 4.05
CA ALA A 43 -9.12 -13.71 4.39
C ALA A 43 -10.05 -13.81 5.60
N GLN A 44 -9.78 -13.04 6.66
CA GLN A 44 -10.65 -13.00 7.84
C GLN A 44 -12.04 -12.45 7.53
N VAL A 45 -12.15 -11.41 6.71
CA VAL A 45 -13.43 -10.87 6.24
C VAL A 45 -14.19 -11.92 5.43
N ALA A 46 -13.51 -12.61 4.52
CA ALA A 46 -14.08 -13.67 3.69
C ALA A 46 -14.62 -14.82 4.56
N HIS A 47 -13.84 -15.25 5.54
CA HIS A 47 -14.24 -16.27 6.52
C HIS A 47 -15.48 -15.84 7.32
N ARG A 48 -15.48 -14.63 7.90
CA ARG A 48 -16.63 -14.09 8.65
C ARG A 48 -17.89 -13.95 7.80
N ARG A 49 -17.75 -13.74 6.49
CA ARG A 49 -18.85 -13.62 5.53
C ARG A 49 -19.30 -14.96 4.94
N GLY A 50 -18.71 -16.07 5.35
CA GLY A 50 -19.06 -17.40 4.84
C GLY A 50 -18.77 -17.57 3.34
N ARG A 51 -17.67 -16.95 2.87
CA ARG A 51 -17.15 -17.20 1.51
C ARG A 51 -16.62 -18.62 1.38
N ASP A 52 -16.41 -19.07 0.14
CA ASP A 52 -15.80 -20.36 -0.14
C ASP A 52 -14.41 -20.46 0.53
N LEU A 53 -14.07 -21.64 1.04
CA LEU A 53 -12.75 -21.91 1.62
C LEU A 53 -11.63 -21.68 0.60
N ALA A 54 -11.89 -21.90 -0.69
CA ALA A 54 -10.94 -21.60 -1.74
C ALA A 54 -10.59 -20.10 -1.82
N ASP A 55 -11.56 -19.20 -1.63
CA ASP A 55 -11.33 -17.75 -1.59
C ASP A 55 -10.48 -17.38 -0.36
N VAL A 56 -10.77 -17.99 0.79
CA VAL A 56 -10.03 -17.76 2.05
C VAL A 56 -8.57 -18.19 1.90
N TRP A 57 -8.35 -19.43 1.43
CA TRP A 57 -7.01 -19.97 1.23
C TRP A 57 -6.21 -19.20 0.19
N LEU A 58 -6.85 -18.73 -0.89
CA LEU A 58 -6.18 -17.90 -1.87
C LEU A 58 -5.66 -16.59 -1.25
N ALA A 59 -6.45 -15.96 -0.38
CA ALA A 59 -6.03 -14.74 0.30
C ALA A 59 -4.90 -15.00 1.32
N GLU A 60 -4.98 -16.09 2.09
CA GLU A 60 -3.93 -16.51 3.03
C GLU A 60 -2.60 -16.83 2.30
N ASP A 61 -2.64 -17.64 1.24
CA ASP A 61 -1.45 -17.94 0.40
C ASP A 61 -0.86 -16.66 -0.20
N THR A 62 -1.71 -15.75 -0.67
CA THR A 62 -1.24 -14.45 -1.18
C THR A 62 -0.54 -13.63 -0.09
N ALA A 63 -1.08 -13.61 1.13
CA ALA A 63 -0.49 -12.89 2.24
C ALA A 63 0.89 -13.44 2.62
N GLU A 64 1.03 -14.77 2.69
CA GLU A 64 2.30 -15.44 2.95
C GLU A 64 3.35 -15.14 1.88
N ARG A 65 2.96 -15.17 0.60
CA ARG A 65 3.87 -14.83 -0.50
C ARG A 65 4.37 -13.40 -0.41
N PHE A 66 3.49 -12.43 -0.14
CA PHE A 66 3.92 -11.04 0.06
C PHE A 66 4.98 -10.91 1.16
N ARG A 67 4.79 -11.57 2.31
CA ARG A 67 5.78 -11.59 3.41
C ARG A 67 7.09 -12.24 2.98
N ALA A 68 7.05 -13.34 2.24
CA ALA A 68 8.27 -13.99 1.71
C ALA A 68 9.04 -13.06 0.74
N PHE A 69 8.32 -12.32 -0.10
CA PHE A 69 8.94 -11.33 -0.99
C PHE A 69 9.48 -10.11 -0.23
N ALA A 70 8.85 -9.71 0.88
CA ALA A 70 9.33 -8.62 1.72
C ALA A 70 10.75 -8.90 2.26
N VAL A 71 11.04 -10.15 2.65
CA VAL A 71 12.39 -10.57 3.07
C VAL A 71 13.41 -10.38 1.94
N THR A 72 13.05 -10.78 0.72
CA THR A 72 13.91 -10.62 -0.45
C THR A 72 14.17 -9.14 -0.76
N GLU A 73 13.14 -8.31 -0.65
CA GLU A 73 13.26 -6.88 -0.92
C GLU A 73 14.06 -6.15 0.16
N ALA A 74 13.85 -6.47 1.44
CA ALA A 74 14.60 -5.88 2.55
C ALA A 74 16.12 -6.12 2.40
N ARG A 75 16.53 -7.29 1.87
CA ARG A 75 17.92 -7.56 1.52
C ARG A 75 18.43 -6.62 0.43
N ARG A 76 17.63 -6.37 -0.61
CA ARG A 76 17.98 -5.46 -1.72
C ARG A 76 18.06 -4.01 -1.28
N GLU A 77 17.25 -3.63 -0.30
CA GLU A 77 17.26 -2.31 0.34
C GLU A 77 18.43 -2.11 1.31
N GLY A 78 19.24 -3.14 1.55
CA GLY A 78 20.43 -3.06 2.41
C GLY A 78 20.12 -3.08 3.91
N ILE A 79 18.93 -3.58 4.30
CA ILE A 79 18.60 -3.79 5.72
C ILE A 79 19.54 -4.84 6.30
N ARG A 80 20.20 -4.50 7.42
CA ARG A 80 21.23 -5.35 8.04
C ARG A 80 20.63 -6.57 8.73
N ASP A 81 19.59 -6.37 9.53
CA ASP A 81 18.86 -7.43 10.22
C ASP A 81 17.47 -7.56 9.59
N VAL A 82 17.43 -8.30 8.48
CA VAL A 82 16.21 -8.44 7.68
C VAL A 82 15.11 -9.14 8.46
N GLN A 83 15.44 -10.19 9.23
CA GLN A 83 14.43 -10.95 9.93
C GLN A 83 13.82 -10.13 11.05
N ALA A 84 14.63 -9.48 11.89
CA ALA A 84 14.13 -8.59 12.93
C ALA A 84 13.28 -7.45 12.33
N HIS A 85 13.73 -6.85 11.21
CA HIS A 85 12.96 -5.80 10.53
C HIS A 85 11.57 -6.28 10.08
N ILE A 86 11.48 -7.46 9.47
CA ILE A 86 10.19 -8.02 9.02
C ILE A 86 9.32 -8.43 10.21
N ASP A 87 9.90 -9.08 11.21
CA ASP A 87 9.20 -9.54 12.41
C ASP A 87 8.63 -8.36 13.22
N ASP A 88 9.35 -7.24 13.29
CA ASP A 88 8.88 -6.01 13.93
C ASP A 88 7.80 -5.29 13.10
N THR A 89 7.83 -5.42 11.77
CA THR A 89 6.91 -4.71 10.87
C THR A 89 5.55 -5.42 10.78
N ILE A 90 5.52 -6.76 10.79
CA ILE A 90 4.30 -7.57 10.70
C ILE A 90 3.22 -7.14 11.73
N PRO A 91 3.49 -7.10 13.05
CA PRO A 91 2.46 -6.78 14.04
C PRO A 91 1.95 -5.34 13.90
N VAL A 92 2.79 -4.40 13.47
CA VAL A 92 2.39 -3.00 13.22
C VAL A 92 1.40 -2.94 12.05
N MET A 93 1.70 -3.63 10.94
CA MET A 93 0.80 -3.64 9.78
C MET A 93 -0.49 -4.43 10.05
N ALA A 94 -0.41 -5.56 10.77
CA ALA A 94 -1.59 -6.30 11.19
C ALA A 94 -2.52 -5.43 12.04
N GLN A 95 -1.97 -4.70 13.03
CA GLN A 95 -2.75 -3.78 13.86
C GLN A 95 -3.39 -2.65 13.03
N LYS A 96 -2.65 -2.07 12.08
CA LYS A 96 -3.15 -1.01 11.18
C LYS A 96 -4.37 -1.46 10.38
N TRP A 97 -4.38 -2.72 9.92
CA TRP A 97 -5.40 -3.24 9.01
C TRP A 97 -6.55 -3.98 9.70
N THR A 98 -6.37 -4.42 10.93
CA THR A 98 -7.39 -5.13 11.71
C THR A 98 -8.73 -4.38 11.69
N GLY A 99 -9.76 -4.99 11.11
CA GLY A 99 -11.11 -4.42 11.04
C GLY A 99 -11.29 -3.22 10.11
N ARG A 100 -10.27 -2.78 9.35
CA ARG A 100 -10.40 -1.61 8.45
C ARG A 100 -11.52 -1.77 7.42
N PHE A 101 -11.75 -2.98 6.93
CA PHE A 101 -12.78 -3.25 5.92
C PHE A 101 -14.22 -3.21 6.46
N ALA A 102 -14.40 -3.08 7.78
CA ALA A 102 -15.71 -2.79 8.37
C ALA A 102 -16.07 -1.29 8.35
N SER A 103 -15.08 -0.41 8.12
CA SER A 103 -15.29 1.04 8.13
C SER A 103 -15.62 1.60 6.74
N VAL A 104 -16.83 2.16 6.59
CA VAL A 104 -17.26 2.83 5.35
C VAL A 104 -16.44 4.07 5.03
N LEU A 105 -15.87 4.73 6.04
CA LEU A 105 -15.07 5.94 5.89
C LEU A 105 -13.71 5.68 5.25
N LEU A 106 -13.25 4.42 5.27
CA LEU A 106 -11.93 4.02 4.77
C LEU A 106 -12.02 3.31 3.41
N LEU A 107 -13.20 3.20 2.78
CA LEU A 107 -13.38 2.40 1.57
C LEU A 107 -12.50 2.86 0.40
N THR A 108 -12.38 4.17 0.19
CA THR A 108 -11.52 4.72 -0.87
C THR A 108 -10.06 4.38 -0.62
N GLU A 109 -9.57 4.64 0.59
CA GLU A 109 -8.18 4.34 0.96
C GLU A 109 -7.88 2.83 0.89
N ASN A 110 -8.79 2.00 1.39
CA ASN A 110 -8.65 0.54 1.32
C ASN A 110 -8.61 0.05 -0.13
N LYS A 111 -9.43 0.64 -1.01
CA LYS A 111 -9.40 0.33 -2.45
C LYS A 111 -8.06 0.72 -3.08
N ASP A 112 -7.56 1.92 -2.78
CA ASP A 112 -6.28 2.39 -3.32
C ASP A 112 -5.13 1.46 -2.92
N TRP A 113 -5.15 0.98 -1.68
CA TRP A 113 -4.19 -0.02 -1.19
C TRP A 113 -4.34 -1.38 -1.87
N ILE A 114 -5.57 -1.87 -2.08
CA ILE A 114 -5.79 -3.12 -2.83
C ILE A 114 -5.28 -2.99 -4.26
N ASP A 115 -5.57 -1.88 -4.94
CA ASP A 115 -5.12 -1.62 -6.31
C ASP A 115 -3.59 -1.55 -6.37
N TYR A 116 -2.96 -0.88 -5.41
CA TYR A 116 -1.50 -0.84 -5.26
C TYR A 116 -0.90 -2.23 -5.02
N CYS A 117 -1.44 -3.02 -4.10
CA CYS A 117 -0.97 -4.37 -3.83
C CYS A 117 -1.18 -5.30 -5.04
N GLY A 118 -2.27 -5.12 -5.79
CA GLY A 118 -2.49 -5.83 -7.06
C GLY A 118 -1.41 -5.50 -8.09
N ALA A 119 -1.07 -4.23 -8.26
CA ALA A 119 -0.01 -3.80 -9.18
C ALA A 119 1.38 -4.29 -8.72
N LEU A 120 1.71 -4.11 -7.44
CA LEU A 120 2.98 -4.56 -6.86
C LEU A 120 3.12 -6.08 -6.92
N GLY A 121 2.05 -6.82 -6.59
CA GLY A 121 2.04 -8.27 -6.63
C GLY A 121 2.29 -8.83 -8.03
N LYS A 122 1.77 -8.17 -9.08
CA LYS A 122 2.04 -8.51 -10.48
C LYS A 122 3.49 -8.19 -10.87
N ASP A 123 3.98 -7.00 -10.52
CA ASP A 123 5.38 -6.59 -10.78
C ASP A 123 6.38 -7.56 -10.16
N ARG A 124 6.09 -8.07 -8.95
CA ARG A 124 6.97 -8.98 -8.21
C ARG A 124 6.73 -10.46 -8.49
N GLY A 125 5.69 -10.82 -9.25
CA GLY A 125 5.32 -12.22 -9.48
C GLY A 125 4.77 -12.94 -8.23
N VAL A 126 4.25 -12.19 -7.26
CA VAL A 126 3.51 -12.72 -6.09
C VAL A 126 2.16 -13.26 -6.56
N LEU A 127 1.45 -12.45 -7.35
CA LEU A 127 0.16 -12.78 -7.93
C LEU A 127 0.36 -13.42 -9.30
N PRO A 128 -0.47 -14.41 -9.67
CA PRO A 128 -0.45 -14.95 -11.03
C PRO A 128 -0.67 -13.82 -12.04
N LEU A 129 0.14 -13.80 -13.09
CA LEU A 129 -0.05 -12.92 -14.25
C LEU A 129 -1.29 -13.40 -15.01
N THR A 130 -2.48 -13.12 -14.50
CA THR A 130 -3.70 -13.27 -15.28
C THR A 130 -3.74 -12.10 -16.25
N ASN A 131 -3.50 -12.40 -17.53
CA ASN A 131 -3.70 -11.50 -18.67
C ASN A 131 -5.18 -11.10 -18.80
#